data_AF-A0A7I7MQJ1-F1
#
_entry.id   AF-A0A7I7MQJ1-F1
#
_cell.length_a   1.000
_cell.length_b   1.000
_cell.length_c   1.000
_cell.angle_alpha   90.00
_cell.angle_beta   90.00
_cell.angle_gamma   90.00
#
_symmetry.space_group_name_H-M   'P 1'
#
loop_
_entity.id
_entity.type
_entity.pdbx_description
1 polymer ?
#
loop_
_entity_poly.entity_id
_entity_poly.type
_entity_poly.pdbx_seq_one_letter_code
_entity_poly.pdbx_strand_id
1 'polypeptide(L)' 'MNFSVLPPEVNSLRMFTGAGSAPMLTAAAAWGGLADELGLAASSFASVTSGLAGQAWQGPAAAAMAAAAAPYAGG' A
#
# COMPACT_ATOMS: atom_id res chain seq x y z
N MET A 1 13.39 -29.71 -3.37
CA MET A 1 13.25 -29.67 -4.84
C MET A 1 14.63 -29.79 -5.46
N ASN A 2 14.86 -30.68 -6.43
CA ASN A 2 16.12 -30.74 -7.20
C ASN A 2 15.77 -30.76 -8.69
N PHE A 3 16.04 -29.66 -9.40
CA PHE A 3 15.75 -29.53 -10.84
C PHE A 3 16.89 -30.08 -11.72
N SER A 4 18.08 -30.28 -11.16
CA SER A 4 19.28 -30.74 -11.86
C SER A 4 19.23 -32.22 -12.26
N VAL A 5 18.32 -33.00 -11.66
CA VAL A 5 18.09 -34.41 -12.02
C VAL A 5 17.08 -34.59 -13.16
N LEU A 6 16.42 -33.50 -13.60
CA LEU A 6 15.50 -33.53 -14.75
C LEU A 6 16.25 -33.21 -16.05
N PRO A 7 15.87 -33.84 -17.16
CA PRO A 7 16.45 -33.50 -18.46
C PRO A 7 16.07 -32.06 -18.87
N PRO A 8 16.92 -31.38 -19.66
CA PRO A 8 16.77 -29.96 -19.97
C PRO A 8 15.44 -29.64 -20.67
N GLU A 9 14.87 -30.56 -21.44
CA GLU A 9 13.58 -30.42 -22.14
C GLU A 9 12.43 -30.21 -21.15
N VAL A 10 12.45 -30.90 -20.01
CA VAL A 10 11.40 -30.79 -18.99
C VAL A 10 11.49 -29.45 -18.27
N ASN A 11 12.70 -29.02 -17.91
CA ASN A 11 12.89 -27.71 -17.29
C ASN A 11 12.56 -26.56 -18.25
N SER A 12 12.95 -26.70 -19.52
CA SER A 12 12.66 -25.72 -20.58
C SER A 12 11.16 -25.60 -20.82
N LEU A 13 10.44 -26.72 -20.97
CA LEU A 13 9.00 -26.70 -21.18
C LEU A 13 8.27 -26.02 -20.02
N ARG A 14 8.70 -26.24 -18.77
CA ARG A 14 8.13 -25.54 -17.61
C ARG A 14 8.42 -24.04 -17.58
N MET A 15 9.58 -23.61 -18.07
CA MET A 15 9.97 -22.20 -18.09
C MET A 15 9.29 -21.41 -19.22
N PHE A 16 9.11 -22.03 -20.39
CA PHE A 16 8.57 -21.37 -21.58
C PHE A 16 7.06 -21.51 -21.75
N THR A 17 6.38 -22.27 -20.87
CA THR A 17 4.92 -22.34 -20.83
C THR A 17 4.38 -21.55 -19.64
N GLY A 18 3.13 -21.10 -19.73
CA GLY A 18 2.45 -20.34 -18.68
C GLY A 18 2.14 -18.89 -19.06
N ALA A 19 1.61 -18.14 -18.11
CA ALA A 19 1.08 -16.79 -18.33
C ALA A 19 2.15 -15.68 -18.47
N GLY A 20 3.43 -16.03 -18.36
CA GLY A 20 4.52 -15.05 -18.37
C GLY A 20 4.47 -14.09 -17.18
N SER A 21 5.10 -12.93 -17.31
CA SER A 21 5.17 -11.91 -16.24
C SER A 21 3.95 -11.00 -16.16
N ALA A 22 3.05 -11.02 -17.14
CA ALA A 22 1.93 -10.08 -17.22
C ALA A 22 1.05 -10.05 -15.94
N PRO A 23 0.66 -11.20 -15.33
CA PRO A 23 -0.09 -11.17 -14.07
C PRO A 23 0.66 -10.49 -12.93
N MET A 24 1.99 -10.64 -12.87
CA MET A 24 2.83 -9.99 -11.85
C MET A 24 2.91 -8.48 -12.08
N LEU A 25 2.99 -8.04 -13.34
CA LEU A 25 2.96 -6.62 -13.69
C LEU A 25 1.61 -5.98 -13.36
N THR A 26 0.50 -6.68 -13.62
CA THR A 26 -0.84 -6.23 -13.21
C THR A 26 -0.95 -6.10 -11.69
N ALA A 27 -0.46 -7.10 -10.94
CA ALA A 27 -0.44 -7.03 -9.48
C ALA A 27 0.42 -5.86 -8.98
N ALA A 28 1.59 -5.62 -9.59
CA ALA A 28 2.46 -4.50 -9.23
C ALA A 28 1.77 -3.15 -9.47
N ALA A 29 1.08 -2.97 -10.60
CA ALA A 29 0.31 -1.76 -10.87
C ALA A 29 -0.85 -1.56 -9.86
N ALA A 30 -1.55 -2.64 -9.49
CA ALA A 30 -2.61 -2.59 -8.48
C ALA A 30 -2.08 -2.19 -7.09
N TRP A 31 -0.93 -2.75 -6.69
CA TRP A 31 -0.25 -2.34 -5.44
C TRP A 31 0.21 -0.88 -5.47
N GLY A 32 0.69 -0.41 -6.62
CA GLY A 32 1.00 1.01 -6.83
C GLY A 32 -0.23 1.90 -6.62
N GLY A 33 -1.35 1.57 -7.26
CA GLY A 33 -2.60 2.32 -7.09
C GLY A 33 -3.12 2.31 -5.65
N LEU A 34 -3.00 1.19 -4.93
CA LEU A 34 -3.35 1.12 -3.52
C LEU A 34 -2.46 2.04 -2.66
N ALA A 35 -1.17 2.12 -2.96
CA ALA A 35 -0.24 2.99 -2.24
C ALA A 35 -0.59 4.47 -2.45
N ASP A 36 -0.92 4.86 -3.69
CA ASP A 36 -1.32 6.23 -4.03
C ASP A 36 -2.62 6.63 -3.29
N GLU A 37 -3.65 5.79 -3.35
CA GLU A 37 -4.93 6.04 -2.66
C GLU A 37 -4.77 6.11 -1.14
N LEU A 38 -3.93 5.25 -0.55
CA LEU A 38 -3.65 5.31 0.88
C LEU A 38 -2.91 6.60 1.27
N GLY A 39 -1.98 7.06 0.45
CA GLY A 39 -1.29 8.34 0.64
C GLY A 39 -2.23 9.54 0.54
N LEU A 40 -3.17 9.54 -0.40
CA LEU A 40 -4.21 10.56 -0.53
C LEU A 40 -5.15 10.57 0.68
N ALA A 41 -5.58 9.39 1.14
CA ALA A 41 -6.45 9.26 2.30
C ALA A 41 -5.78 9.78 3.58
N ALA A 42 -4.51 9.44 3.81
CA ALA A 42 -3.73 9.94 4.94
C ALA A 42 -3.59 11.47 4.90
N SER A 43 -3.24 12.03 3.73
CA SER A 43 -3.11 13.47 3.53
C SER A 43 -4.44 14.22 3.77
N SER A 44 -5.54 13.67 3.28
CA SER A 44 -6.89 14.21 3.49
C SER A 44 -7.26 14.21 4.98
N PHE A 45 -7.00 13.09 5.67
CA PHE A 45 -7.23 12.96 7.10
C PHE A 45 -6.42 13.97 7.92
N ALA A 46 -5.13 14.15 7.58
CA ALA A 46 -4.27 15.16 8.18
C ALA A 46 -4.81 16.59 7.99
N SER A 47 -5.24 16.91 6.77
CA SER A 47 -5.80 18.22 6.42
C SER A 47 -7.07 18.54 7.21
N VAL A 48 -8.03 17.60 7.26
CA VAL A 48 -9.28 17.80 8.01
C VAL A 48 -9.01 17.94 9.52
N THR A 49 -8.17 17.06 10.07
CA THR A 49 -7.88 17.04 11.51
C THR A 49 -7.16 18.32 11.95
N SER A 50 -6.15 18.76 11.18
CA SER A 50 -5.44 20.01 11.45
C SER A 50 -6.34 21.24 11.29
N GLY A 51 -7.21 21.26 10.29
CA GLY A 51 -8.20 22.33 10.11
C GLY A 51 -9.17 22.44 11.28
N LEU A 52 -9.67 21.32 11.80
CA LEU A 52 -10.55 21.29 12.98
C LEU A 52 -9.82 21.77 14.24
N ALA A 53 -8.63 21.24 14.52
CA ALA A 53 -7.82 21.60 15.69
C ALA A 53 -7.35 23.07 15.67
N GLY A 54 -7.10 23.61 14.48
CA GLY A 54 -6.73 25.02 14.30
C GLY A 54 -7.91 26.00 14.44
N GLN A 55 -9.15 25.50 14.51
CA GLN A 55 -10.36 26.32 14.47
C GLN A 55 -11.35 25.91 15.58
N ALA A 56 -12.37 25.12 15.24
CA ALA A 56 -13.53 24.86 16.08
C ALA A 56 -13.26 23.88 17.24
N TRP A 57 -12.25 23.02 17.13
CA TRP A 57 -11.91 22.06 18.17
C TRP A 57 -10.85 22.65 19.10
N GLN A 58 -11.30 23.16 20.25
CA GLN A 58 -10.43 23.77 21.25
C GLN A 58 -10.58 23.11 22.63
N GLY A 59 -9.50 23.18 23.42
CA GLY A 59 -9.45 22.68 24.79
C GLY A 59 -8.93 21.24 24.95
N PRO A 60 -8.92 20.71 26.19
CA PRO A 60 -8.22 19.46 26.52
C PRO A 60 -8.75 18.23 25.77
N ALA A 61 -10.06 18.14 25.55
CA ALA A 61 -10.67 17.04 24.81
C ALA A 61 -10.29 17.05 23.32
N ALA A 62 -10.25 18.24 22.70
CA ALA A 62 -9.79 18.42 21.33
C ALA A 62 -8.33 18.03 21.17
N ALA A 63 -7.47 18.44 22.12
CA ALA A 63 -6.05 18.05 22.12
C ALA A 63 -5.87 16.53 22.23
N ALA A 64 -6.67 15.85 23.07
CA ALA A 64 -6.64 14.39 23.17
C ALA A 64 -7.06 13.71 21.85
N MET A 65 -8.10 14.22 21.18
CA MET A 65 -8.55 13.69 19.87
C MET A 65 -7.50 13.90 18.77
N ALA A 66 -6.85 15.07 18.73
CA ALA A 66 -5.77 15.34 17.79
C ALA A 66 -4.57 14.41 18.02
N ALA A 67 -4.20 14.15 19.28
CA ALA A 67 -3.14 13.21 19.62
C ALA A 67 -3.48 11.76 19.21
N ALA A 68 -4.73 11.34 19.38
CA ALA A 68 -5.20 10.02 18.94
C ALA A 68 -5.24 9.86 17.41
N ALA A 69 -5.48 10.95 16.70
CA ALA A 69 -5.52 10.99 15.23
C ALA A 69 -4.12 10.99 14.59
N ALA A 70 -3.12 11.57 15.25
CA ALA A 70 -1.77 11.78 14.67
C ALA A 70 -1.15 10.54 13.99
N PRO A 71 -1.25 9.30 14.51
CA PRO A 71 -0.66 8.12 13.86
C PRO A 71 -1.24 7.77 12.47
N TYR A 72 -2.42 8.30 12.11
CA TYR A 72 -3.12 7.99 10.86
C TYR A 72 -2.91 9.04 9.76
N ALA A 73 -2.25 10.16 10.08
CA ALA A 73 -2.08 11.31 9.18
C ALA A 73 -1.04 11.10 8.06
N GLY A 74 -0.41 9.93 7.97
CA GLY A 74 0.81 9.74 7.19
C GLY A 74 2.00 10.33 7.96
N GLY A 75 3.12 9.62 7.96
CA GLY A 75 4.27 9.87 8.85
C GLY A 75 4.77 11.31 8.93
#